data_AF-A0A1T2L145-F1
#
_entry.id   AF-A0A1T2L145-F1
#
_cell.length_a   1.000
_cell.length_b   1.000
_cell.length_c   1.000
_cell.angle_alpha   90.00
_cell.angle_beta   90.00
_cell.angle_gamma   90.00
#
_symmetry.space_group_name_H-M   'P 1'
#
loop_
_entity.id
_entity.type
_entity.pdbx_description
1 polymer ?
#
loop_
_entity_poly.entity_id
_entity_poly.type
_entity_poly.pdbx_seq_one_letter_code
_entity_poly.pdbx_strand_id
1 'polypeptide(L)'
;MKKHKAHSDSVKRDAPRSLFILYLFLIAWLPLPLGSNRVWAWSFFEVAIFLLAGAWLVYILSRKLPLPGVLIRLKIPLLLLGAWILYQWLQLVPVPLALLEFLSPSTAALITSAEPVIGTSWHALSLDPGSSLAGILKNTAYLLMLLMTLILVDSRKRLRTLMILLLCVGLGEALLGIAGYYGNGLTALWVEAGGTSRAHGTYPTPNHFGALLSIAISVTLGLLLSSMNLVREGKGMRGVLIRWLSVVLSPRAVLIVALYLSNSRGASLSLFFSLLLVIAFGIYRHGWQSREAAMLPVALLLSLGAALFMGAG
;
A
#
# COMPACT_ATOMS: atom_id res chain seq x y z
N MET A 1 -1.52 50.40 -15.32
CA MET A 1 -1.26 50.91 -13.97
C MET A 1 -1.58 49.81 -12.96
N LYS A 2 -0.62 49.52 -12.08
CA LYS A 2 -0.51 48.37 -11.17
C LYS A 2 -1.78 48.12 -10.33
N LYS A 3 -2.33 46.90 -10.38
CA LYS A 3 -3.17 46.37 -9.28
C LYS A 3 -2.77 44.92 -8.97
N HIS A 4 -2.10 44.82 -7.82
CA HIS A 4 -2.02 43.66 -6.92
C HIS A 4 -1.50 42.33 -7.45
N LYS A 5 -0.22 42.38 -7.84
CA LYS A 5 0.75 41.31 -7.58
C LYS A 5 1.07 41.30 -6.08
N ALA A 6 0.13 40.84 -5.24
CA ALA A 6 0.39 40.48 -3.84
C ALA A 6 0.73 38.97 -3.85
N HIS A 7 1.99 38.58 -3.90
CA HIS A 7 2.81 38.37 -2.70
C HIS A 7 2.06 37.56 -1.63
N SER A 8 1.73 36.33 -1.97
CA SER A 8 1.79 35.23 -1.02
C SER A 8 2.98 34.40 -1.46
N ASP A 9 4.16 34.76 -0.97
CA ASP A 9 5.26 33.82 -0.81
C ASP A 9 4.71 32.65 0.02
N SER A 10 4.17 31.64 -0.67
CA SER A 10 3.85 30.37 -0.04
C SER A 10 5.20 29.83 0.39
N VAL A 11 5.59 30.09 1.64
CA VAL A 11 6.69 29.39 2.30
C VAL A 11 6.54 27.93 1.91
N LYS A 12 7.46 27.44 1.07
CA LYS A 12 7.44 26.06 0.61
C LYS A 12 7.52 25.23 1.88
N ARG A 13 6.38 24.67 2.28
CA ARG A 13 6.27 23.75 3.41
C ARG A 13 6.88 22.45 2.94
N ASP A 14 8.20 22.37 3.01
CA ASP A 14 8.84 21.08 2.98
C ASP A 14 8.50 20.44 4.32
N ALA A 15 7.76 19.33 4.31
CA ALA A 15 7.57 18.56 5.54
C ALA A 15 8.94 18.19 6.12
N PRO A 16 9.08 18.01 7.44
CA PRO A 16 10.38 17.71 8.04
C PRO A 16 11.02 16.49 7.37
N ARG A 17 12.27 16.64 6.90
CA ARG A 17 12.99 15.55 6.23
C ARG A 17 13.10 14.30 7.11
N SER A 18 13.26 14.49 8.42
CA SER A 18 13.30 13.41 9.41
C SER A 18 12.00 12.59 9.44
N LEU A 19 10.84 13.25 9.47
CA LEU A 19 9.54 12.56 9.44
C LEU A 19 9.34 11.79 8.14
N PHE A 20 9.76 12.37 7.01
CA PHE A 20 9.72 11.67 5.73
C PHE A 20 10.62 10.42 5.70
N ILE A 21 11.85 10.51 6.21
CA ILE A 21 12.78 9.36 6.28
C ILE A 21 12.22 8.27 7.21
N LEU A 22 11.70 8.65 8.38
CA LEU A 22 11.07 7.71 9.30
C LEU A 22 9.86 7.02 8.64
N TYR A 23 9.05 7.77 7.90
CA TYR A 23 7.94 7.21 7.14
C TYR A 23 8.37 6.19 6.08
N LEU A 24 9.44 6.48 5.34
CA LEU A 24 10.02 5.53 4.37
C LEU A 24 10.51 4.26 5.06
N PHE A 25 11.14 4.38 6.23
CA PHE A 25 11.55 3.21 7.01
C PHE A 25 10.35 2.35 7.41
N LEU A 26 9.24 2.96 7.86
CA LEU A 26 8.02 2.23 8.21
C LEU A 26 7.42 1.50 7.01
N ILE A 27 7.40 2.11 5.82
CA ILE A 27 6.94 1.44 4.60
C ILE A 27 7.85 0.25 4.24
N ALA A 28 9.16 0.41 4.38
CA ALA A 28 10.12 -0.66 4.12
C ALA A 28 9.99 -1.82 5.12
N TRP A 29 9.59 -1.52 6.36
CA TRP A 29 9.39 -2.51 7.42
C TRP A 29 8.15 -3.38 7.20
N LEU A 30 7.08 -2.84 6.62
CA LEU A 30 5.78 -3.52 6.52
C LEU A 30 5.86 -4.96 5.96
N PRO A 31 6.67 -5.26 4.93
CA PRO A 31 6.82 -6.64 4.45
C PRO A 31 7.65 -7.53 5.38
N LEU A 32 8.65 -6.96 6.07
CA LEU A 32 9.81 -7.66 6.62
C LEU A 32 9.66 -8.26 8.04
N PRO A 33 8.43 -8.44 8.54
CA PRO A 33 8.15 -9.69 9.26
C PRO A 33 6.79 -10.30 8.88
N LEU A 34 6.78 -11.37 8.08
CA LEU A 34 5.55 -12.09 7.73
C LEU A 34 4.46 -11.19 7.12
N GLY A 35 4.85 -10.18 6.32
CA GLY A 35 3.92 -9.18 5.80
C GLY A 35 3.22 -8.37 6.89
N SER A 36 3.84 -8.23 8.06
CA SER A 36 3.28 -7.69 9.30
C SER A 36 1.96 -8.35 9.73
N ASN A 37 1.75 -9.63 9.39
CA ASN A 37 0.52 -10.37 9.72
C ASN A 37 0.53 -11.01 11.13
N ARG A 38 1.51 -10.65 11.97
CA ARG A 38 1.56 -11.09 13.38
C ARG A 38 1.17 -9.92 14.28
N VAL A 39 0.52 -10.24 15.40
CA VAL A 39 0.01 -9.22 16.34
C VAL A 39 1.11 -8.24 16.75
N TRP A 40 2.28 -8.75 17.16
CA TRP A 40 3.40 -7.89 17.55
C TRP A 40 3.90 -7.00 16.39
N ALA A 41 3.86 -7.50 15.15
CA ALA A 41 4.37 -6.81 13.97
C ALA A 41 3.45 -5.68 13.53
N TRP A 42 2.14 -5.92 13.45
CA TRP A 42 1.20 -4.84 13.15
C TRP A 42 1.13 -3.84 14.31
N SER A 43 1.28 -4.28 15.57
CA SER A 43 1.19 -3.36 16.71
C SER A 43 2.38 -2.43 16.79
N PHE A 44 3.57 -2.92 16.41
CA PHE A 44 4.73 -2.05 16.21
C PHE A 44 4.45 -0.98 15.15
N PHE A 45 3.89 -1.36 14.00
CA PHE A 45 3.55 -0.40 12.95
C PHE A 45 2.49 0.61 13.40
N GLU A 46 1.43 0.16 14.10
CA GLU A 46 0.38 1.01 14.67
C GLU A 46 0.96 2.07 15.61
N VAL A 47 1.76 1.66 16.59
CA VAL A 47 2.40 2.58 17.53
C VAL A 47 3.31 3.55 16.78
N ALA A 48 4.14 3.06 15.85
CA ALA A 48 5.08 3.89 15.13
C ALA A 48 4.39 4.93 14.22
N ILE A 49 3.31 4.56 13.51
CA ILE A 49 2.57 5.49 12.67
C ILE A 49 1.77 6.50 13.51
N PHE A 50 1.29 6.11 14.69
CA PHE A 50 0.64 7.02 15.64
C PHE A 50 1.63 8.05 16.18
N LEU A 51 2.82 7.61 16.58
CA LEU A 51 3.89 8.51 17.04
C LEU A 51 4.35 9.44 15.91
N LEU A 52 4.49 8.94 14.68
CA LEU A 52 4.84 9.77 13.52
C LEU A 52 3.77 10.85 13.25
N ALA A 53 2.49 10.48 13.28
CA ALA A 53 1.38 11.41 13.11
C ALA A 53 1.30 12.43 14.25
N GLY A 54 1.53 11.99 15.50
CA GLY A 54 1.61 12.86 16.68
C GLY A 54 2.77 13.84 16.59
N ALA A 55 3.96 13.39 16.19
CA ALA A 55 5.12 14.26 15.97
C ALA A 55 4.87 15.29 14.85
N TRP A 56 4.18 14.89 13.78
CA TRP A 56 3.74 15.83 12.75
C TRP A 56 2.73 16.86 13.30
N LEU A 57 1.78 16.44 14.12
CA LEU A 57 0.78 17.30 14.74
C LEU A 57 1.43 18.32 15.68
N VAL A 58 2.37 17.88 16.54
CA VAL A 58 3.16 18.78 17.39
C VAL A 58 3.94 19.77 16.53
N TYR A 59 4.60 19.31 15.47
CA TYR A 59 5.36 20.19 14.57
C TYR A 59 4.51 21.32 13.95
N ILE A 60 3.30 21.01 13.47
CA ILE A 60 2.41 22.02 12.87
C ILE A 60 1.84 22.97 13.92
N LEU A 61 1.46 22.48 15.11
CA LEU A 61 0.92 23.28 16.21
C LEU A 61 1.98 24.20 16.83
N SER A 62 3.17 23.68 17.17
CA SER A 62 4.27 24.46 17.76
C SER A 62 4.74 25.59 16.84
N ARG A 63 4.61 25.41 15.52
CA ARG A 63 5.00 26.42 14.52
C ARG A 63 3.81 27.24 13.99
N LYS A 64 2.60 27.00 14.50
CA LYS A 64 1.35 27.62 14.04
C LYS A 64 1.20 27.60 12.51
N LEU A 65 1.65 26.52 11.88
CA LEU A 65 1.60 26.38 10.43
C LEU A 65 0.17 26.05 9.99
N PRO A 66 -0.29 26.55 8.83
CA PRO A 66 -1.61 26.17 8.33
C PRO A 66 -1.64 24.68 7.94
N LEU A 67 -2.83 24.08 7.89
CA LEU A 67 -3.01 22.73 7.37
C LEU A 67 -2.54 22.61 5.91
N PRO A 68 -1.93 21.48 5.49
CA PRO A 68 -1.59 21.24 4.09
C PRO A 68 -2.81 21.35 3.18
N GLY A 69 -2.68 22.08 2.07
CA GLY A 69 -3.80 22.31 1.15
C GLY A 69 -4.37 21.04 0.51
N VAL A 70 -3.60 19.95 0.47
CA VAL A 70 -4.08 18.62 0.03
C VAL A 70 -5.19 18.09 0.92
N LEU A 71 -5.12 18.27 2.24
CA LEU A 71 -6.14 17.81 3.18
C LEU A 71 -7.45 18.59 3.01
N ILE A 72 -7.35 19.88 2.70
CA ILE A 72 -8.51 20.74 2.43
C ILE A 72 -9.19 20.33 1.13
N ARG A 73 -8.40 20.04 0.07
CA ARG A 73 -8.93 19.57 -1.22
C ARG A 73 -9.59 18.19 -1.12
N LEU A 74 -9.03 17.30 -0.31
CA LEU A 74 -9.55 15.93 -0.12
C LEU A 74 -10.45 15.81 1.11
N LYS A 75 -11.00 16.91 1.62
CA LYS A 75 -11.80 16.91 2.86
C LYS A 75 -12.99 15.94 2.80
N ILE A 76 -13.68 15.81 1.66
CA ILE A 76 -14.86 14.94 1.56
C ILE A 76 -14.47 13.46 1.72
N PRO A 77 -13.55 12.89 0.93
CA PRO A 77 -13.07 11.52 1.16
C PRO A 77 -12.53 11.30 2.58
N LEU A 78 -11.75 12.25 3.11
CA LEU A 78 -11.18 12.13 4.45
C LEU A 78 -12.24 12.17 5.55
N LEU A 79 -13.29 12.97 5.39
CA LEU A 79 -14.43 13.00 6.31
C LEU A 79 -15.24 11.70 6.26
N LEU A 80 -15.45 11.12 5.09
CA LEU A 80 -16.12 9.82 4.96
C LEU A 80 -15.31 8.70 5.63
N LEU A 81 -13.99 8.67 5.42
CA LEU A 81 -13.12 7.73 6.12
C LEU A 81 -13.09 7.98 7.63
N GLY A 82 -13.06 9.24 8.06
CA GLY A 82 -13.14 9.61 9.47
C GLY A 82 -14.47 9.18 10.11
N ALA A 83 -15.59 9.37 9.41
CA ALA A 83 -16.91 8.92 9.84
C ALA A 83 -16.99 7.39 9.95
N TRP A 84 -16.35 6.66 9.01
CA TRP A 84 -16.23 5.21 9.08
C TRP A 84 -15.45 4.71 10.31
N ILE A 85 -14.36 5.39 10.67
CA ILE A 85 -13.60 5.10 11.90
C ILE A 85 -14.42 5.45 13.14
N LEU A 86 -15.08 6.60 13.15
CA LEU A 86 -15.93 7.05 14.25
C LEU A 86 -17.08 6.05 14.49
N TYR A 87 -17.72 5.58 13.41
CA TYR A 87 -18.75 4.56 13.49
C TYR A 87 -18.26 3.29 14.19
N GLN A 88 -17.03 2.83 13.91
CA GLN A 88 -16.47 1.67 14.60
C GLN A 88 -16.19 1.96 16.09
N TRP A 89 -15.71 3.15 16.43
CA TRP A 89 -15.55 3.55 17.83
C TRP A 89 -16.87 3.57 18.60
N LEU A 90 -17.96 4.01 17.95
CA LEU A 90 -19.31 3.97 18.54
C LEU A 90 -19.75 2.54 18.90
N GLN A 91 -19.24 1.50 18.21
CA GLN A 91 -19.55 0.11 18.55
C GLN A 91 -18.93 -0.36 19.88
N LEU A 92 -17.90 0.34 20.37
CA LEU A 92 -17.27 0.05 21.66
C LEU A 92 -17.87 0.84 22.82
N VAL A 93 -18.76 1.81 22.56
CA VAL A 93 -19.41 2.59 23.61
C VAL A 93 -20.33 1.65 24.40
N PRO A 94 -20.12 1.52 25.73
CA PRO A 94 -21.03 0.74 26.56
C PRO A 94 -22.42 1.39 26.55
N VAL A 95 -23.45 0.59 26.33
CA VAL A 95 -24.86 0.99 26.37
C VAL A 95 -25.62 0.12 27.37
N PRO A 96 -26.70 0.65 27.99
CA PRO A 96 -27.53 -0.15 28.89
C PRO A 96 -28.28 -1.23 28.12
N LEU A 97 -28.57 -2.36 28.78
CA LEU A 97 -29.22 -3.53 28.15
C LEU A 97 -30.52 -3.18 27.43
N ALA A 98 -31.36 -2.30 28.01
CA ALA A 98 -32.61 -1.86 27.39
C ALA A 98 -32.41 -1.17 26.01
N LEU A 99 -31.33 -0.40 25.86
CA LEU A 99 -30.99 0.22 24.57
C LEU A 99 -30.38 -0.80 23.60
N LEU A 100 -29.66 -1.79 24.13
CA LEU A 100 -29.07 -2.87 23.34
C LEU A 100 -30.12 -3.81 22.77
N GLU A 101 -31.17 -4.14 23.53
CA GLU A 101 -32.32 -4.92 23.07
C GLU A 101 -33.04 -4.22 21.90
N PHE A 102 -33.12 -2.88 21.94
CA PHE A 102 -33.72 -2.09 20.86
C PHE A 102 -32.82 -2.04 19.60
N LEU A 103 -31.51 -1.86 19.77
CA LEU A 103 -30.57 -1.69 18.65
C LEU A 103 -30.11 -3.01 18.02
N SER A 104 -29.92 -4.05 18.83
CA SER A 104 -29.42 -5.37 18.42
C SER A 104 -30.00 -6.49 19.31
N PRO A 105 -31.24 -6.93 19.04
CA PRO A 105 -31.90 -7.97 19.82
C PRO A 105 -31.08 -9.28 19.91
N SER A 106 -30.37 -9.64 18.84
CA SER A 106 -29.55 -10.83 18.79
C SER A 106 -28.32 -10.75 19.70
N THR A 107 -27.72 -9.56 19.84
CA THR A 107 -26.58 -9.34 20.76
C THR A 107 -27.05 -9.37 22.21
N ALA A 108 -28.18 -8.75 22.52
CA ALA A 108 -28.78 -8.81 23.85
C ALA A 108 -29.09 -10.25 24.27
N ALA A 109 -29.70 -11.07 23.40
CA ALA A 109 -29.99 -12.47 23.69
C ALA A 109 -28.73 -13.32 24.01
N LEU A 110 -27.61 -13.05 23.33
CA LEU A 110 -26.32 -13.72 23.60
C LEU A 110 -25.72 -13.29 24.95
N ILE A 111 -25.88 -12.02 25.31
CA ILE A 111 -25.38 -11.49 26.59
C ILE A 111 -26.22 -12.01 27.77
N THR A 112 -27.55 -11.99 27.67
CA THR A 112 -28.46 -12.52 28.69
C THR A 112 -28.33 -14.03 28.88
N SER A 113 -27.95 -14.78 27.83
CA SER A 113 -27.63 -16.21 27.98
C SER A 113 -26.25 -16.47 28.61
N ALA A 114 -25.33 -15.49 28.56
CA ALA A 114 -24.03 -15.54 29.22
C ALA A 114 -24.00 -14.83 30.61
N GLU A 115 -25.10 -14.18 30.99
CA GLU A 115 -25.26 -13.33 32.19
C GLU A 115 -25.04 -13.99 33.56
N PRO A 116 -25.07 -15.32 33.78
CA PRO A 116 -24.72 -15.87 35.09
C PRO A 116 -23.30 -15.51 35.56
N VAL A 117 -22.44 -15.00 34.66
CA VAL A 117 -21.00 -14.79 34.90
C VAL A 117 -20.57 -13.32 34.92
N ILE A 118 -21.36 -12.37 34.36
CA ILE A 118 -20.91 -10.98 34.11
C ILE A 118 -21.92 -9.99 34.71
N GLY A 119 -21.76 -9.64 35.99
CA GLY A 119 -22.66 -8.75 36.75
C GLY A 119 -22.61 -7.26 36.38
N THR A 120 -22.49 -6.89 35.11
CA THR A 120 -22.45 -5.48 34.67
C THR A 120 -23.63 -5.15 33.77
N SER A 121 -24.40 -4.11 34.10
CA SER A 121 -25.60 -3.68 33.34
C SER A 121 -25.32 -2.91 32.04
N TRP A 122 -24.05 -2.72 31.70
CA TRP A 122 -23.59 -1.96 30.54
C TRP A 122 -22.71 -2.85 29.65
N HIS A 123 -23.09 -2.96 28.38
CA HIS A 123 -22.38 -3.79 27.42
C HIS A 123 -22.07 -3.00 26.16
N ALA A 124 -20.92 -3.29 25.55
CA ALA A 124 -20.62 -2.75 24.23
C ALA A 124 -21.61 -3.29 23.18
N LEU A 125 -21.83 -2.52 22.12
CA LEU A 125 -22.60 -2.98 20.95
C LEU A 125 -21.89 -4.11 20.19
N SER A 126 -20.55 -4.17 20.28
CA SER A 126 -19.77 -5.25 19.69
C SER A 126 -19.85 -6.55 20.48
N LEU A 127 -20.01 -7.66 19.75
CA LEU A 127 -19.97 -9.03 20.27
C LEU A 127 -18.59 -9.44 20.80
N ASP A 128 -17.51 -8.91 20.21
CA ASP A 128 -16.13 -9.12 20.65
C ASP A 128 -15.42 -7.76 20.68
N PRO A 129 -15.49 -7.04 21.81
CA PRO A 129 -14.86 -5.73 21.96
C PRO A 129 -13.34 -5.75 21.72
N GLY A 130 -12.67 -6.86 22.04
CA GLY A 130 -11.22 -7.00 21.88
C GLY A 130 -10.82 -7.06 20.40
N SER A 131 -11.49 -7.91 19.62
CA SER A 131 -11.27 -7.99 18.17
C SER A 131 -11.69 -6.71 17.46
N SER A 132 -12.81 -6.09 17.86
CA SER A 132 -13.24 -4.79 17.35
C SER A 132 -12.21 -3.70 17.60
N LEU A 133 -11.63 -3.63 18.80
CA LEU A 133 -10.58 -2.66 19.12
C LEU A 133 -9.35 -2.86 18.23
N ALA A 134 -8.88 -4.10 18.06
CA ALA A 134 -7.76 -4.39 17.16
C ALA A 134 -8.05 -3.97 15.71
N GLY A 135 -9.29 -4.18 15.24
CA GLY A 135 -9.74 -3.71 13.92
C GLY A 135 -9.74 -2.18 13.79
N ILE A 136 -10.22 -1.47 14.82
CA ILE A 136 -10.26 -0.01 14.88
C ILE A 136 -8.85 0.59 14.84
N LEU A 137 -7.92 0.06 15.63
CA LEU A 137 -6.53 0.52 15.68
C LEU A 137 -5.86 0.35 14.31
N LYS A 138 -6.06 -0.80 13.67
CA LYS A 138 -5.53 -1.09 12.34
C LYS A 138 -6.11 -0.18 11.25
N ASN A 139 -7.43 0.02 11.25
CA ASN A 139 -8.09 0.91 10.30
C ASN A 139 -7.64 2.37 10.51
N THR A 140 -7.42 2.79 11.75
CA THR A 140 -6.86 4.10 12.09
C THR A 140 -5.42 4.22 11.60
N ALA A 141 -4.60 3.18 11.76
CA ALA A 141 -3.23 3.14 11.24
C ALA A 141 -3.19 3.25 9.71
N TYR A 142 -4.10 2.59 8.99
CA TYR A 142 -4.22 2.74 7.53
C TYR A 142 -4.63 4.15 7.10
N LEU A 143 -5.58 4.77 7.80
CA LEU A 143 -5.96 6.17 7.56
C LEU A 143 -4.77 7.12 7.80
N LEU A 144 -4.02 6.90 8.88
CA LEU A 144 -2.82 7.70 9.17
C LEU A 144 -1.72 7.46 8.15
N MET A 145 -1.53 6.22 7.67
CA MET A 145 -0.59 5.93 6.58
C MET A 145 -0.96 6.71 5.30
N LEU A 146 -2.24 6.77 4.93
CA LEU A 146 -2.74 7.58 3.82
C LEU A 146 -2.45 9.07 4.06
N LEU A 147 -2.80 9.60 5.23
CA LEU A 147 -2.56 11.00 5.59
C LEU A 147 -1.07 11.36 5.54
N MET A 148 -0.21 10.52 6.14
CA MET A 148 1.23 10.71 6.12
C MET A 148 1.80 10.65 4.69
N THR A 149 1.25 9.79 3.81
CA THR A 149 1.60 9.80 2.38
C THR A 149 1.29 11.17 1.76
N LEU A 150 0.05 11.64 1.91
CA LEU A 150 -0.41 12.90 1.31
C LEU A 150 0.37 14.12 1.82
N ILE A 151 0.77 14.09 3.10
CA ILE A 151 1.43 15.19 3.79
C ILE A 151 2.94 15.20 3.55
N LEU A 152 3.60 14.04 3.67
CA LEU A 152 5.07 13.94 3.63
C LEU A 152 5.60 13.80 2.20
N VAL A 153 4.80 13.26 1.27
CA VAL A 153 5.15 13.13 -0.16
C VAL A 153 4.70 14.38 -0.92
N ASP A 154 5.27 15.52 -0.54
CA ASP A 154 4.86 16.87 -0.99
C ASP A 154 5.54 17.34 -2.29
N SER A 155 6.51 16.58 -2.81
CA SER A 155 7.36 17.00 -3.93
C SER A 155 7.67 15.85 -4.88
N ARG A 156 7.94 16.18 -6.15
CA ARG A 156 8.34 15.19 -7.18
C ARG A 156 9.53 14.35 -6.74
N LYS A 157 10.49 14.96 -6.03
CA LYS A 157 11.67 14.27 -5.50
C LYS A 157 11.25 13.21 -4.48
N ARG A 158 10.41 13.55 -3.51
CA ARG A 158 9.93 12.60 -2.48
C ARG A 158 9.04 11.51 -3.06
N LEU A 159 8.18 11.85 -4.01
CA LEU A 159 7.39 10.86 -4.73
C LEU A 159 8.29 9.85 -5.44
N ARG A 160 9.31 10.35 -6.17
CA ARG A 160 10.29 9.48 -6.82
C ARG A 160 11.06 8.62 -5.81
N THR A 161 11.44 9.16 -4.65
CA THR A 161 12.09 8.38 -3.58
C THR A 161 11.18 7.28 -3.05
N LEU A 162 9.91 7.57 -2.78
CA LEU A 162 8.93 6.56 -2.36
C LEU A 162 8.75 5.47 -3.43
N MET A 163 8.64 5.86 -4.70
CA MET A 163 8.53 4.91 -5.81
C MET A 163 9.76 3.99 -5.92
N ILE A 164 10.97 4.54 -5.77
CA ILE A 164 12.22 3.76 -5.77
C ILE A 164 12.23 2.80 -4.57
N LEU A 165 11.81 3.26 -3.39
CA LEU A 165 11.71 2.40 -2.22
C LEU A 165 10.78 1.21 -2.48
N LEU A 166 9.57 1.45 -2.99
CA LEU A 166 8.59 0.39 -3.30
C LEU A 166 9.15 -0.61 -4.32
N LEU A 167 9.90 -0.13 -5.32
CA LEU A 167 10.63 -1.00 -6.25
C LEU A 167 11.69 -1.84 -5.53
N CYS A 168 12.54 -1.23 -4.69
CA CYS A 168 13.58 -1.96 -3.95
C CYS A 168 12.99 -3.01 -3.01
N VAL A 169 11.93 -2.66 -2.29
CA VAL A 169 11.19 -3.56 -1.39
C VAL A 169 10.60 -4.72 -2.18
N GLY A 170 9.85 -4.43 -3.26
CA GLY A 170 9.28 -5.48 -4.11
C GLY A 170 10.33 -6.37 -4.76
N LEU A 171 11.48 -5.81 -5.15
CA LEU A 171 12.58 -6.56 -5.74
C LEU A 171 13.23 -7.49 -4.70
N GLY A 172 13.45 -7.00 -3.48
CA GLY A 172 13.95 -7.82 -2.38
C GLY A 172 13.02 -9.00 -2.09
N GLU A 173 11.72 -8.73 -1.99
CA GLU A 173 10.69 -9.75 -1.79
C GLU A 173 10.62 -10.74 -2.97
N ALA A 174 10.70 -10.26 -4.21
CA ALA A 174 10.72 -11.12 -5.39
C ALA A 174 11.92 -12.08 -5.40
N LEU A 175 13.11 -11.58 -5.06
CA LEU A 175 14.31 -12.41 -4.96
C LEU A 175 14.19 -13.44 -3.84
N LEU A 176 13.70 -13.05 -2.67
CA LEU A 176 13.44 -13.97 -1.56
C LEU A 176 12.40 -15.04 -1.95
N GLY A 177 11.32 -14.65 -2.65
CA GLY A 177 10.28 -15.57 -3.09
C GLY A 177 10.75 -16.56 -4.14
N ILE A 178 11.53 -16.12 -5.13
CA ILE A 178 12.15 -17.00 -6.14
C ILE A 178 13.13 -17.96 -5.46
N ALA A 179 14.00 -17.44 -4.59
CA ALA A 179 14.99 -18.25 -3.90
C ALA A 179 14.34 -19.28 -2.97
N GLY A 180 13.26 -18.92 -2.27
CA GLY A 180 12.48 -19.85 -1.44
C GLY A 180 11.80 -20.95 -2.24
N TYR A 181 11.22 -20.60 -3.40
CA TYR A 181 10.56 -21.53 -4.30
C TYR A 181 11.50 -22.61 -4.86
N TYR A 182 12.69 -22.24 -5.31
CA TYR A 182 13.67 -23.19 -5.86
C TYR A 182 14.59 -23.82 -4.82
N GLY A 183 14.80 -23.15 -3.67
CA GLY A 183 15.74 -23.55 -2.64
C GLY A 183 15.21 -24.59 -1.64
N ASN A 184 14.06 -25.22 -1.89
CA ASN A 184 13.40 -26.16 -0.95
C ASN A 184 13.19 -25.57 0.46
N GLY A 185 12.76 -24.33 0.53
CA GLY A 185 12.43 -23.67 1.79
C GLY A 185 13.62 -22.99 2.45
N LEU A 186 14.00 -21.83 1.92
CA LEU A 186 14.84 -20.88 2.66
C LEU A 186 14.13 -20.46 3.94
N THR A 187 14.66 -20.88 5.09
CA THR A 187 14.34 -20.31 6.41
C THR A 187 15.06 -18.97 6.55
N ALA A 188 14.53 -17.95 5.87
CA ALA A 188 15.05 -16.59 5.95
C ALA A 188 13.97 -15.67 6.53
N LEU A 189 14.37 -14.78 7.44
CA LEU A 189 13.54 -13.67 7.92
C LEU A 189 12.15 -14.11 8.44
N TRP A 190 12.11 -15.07 9.37
CA TRP A 190 10.89 -15.49 10.09
C TRP A 190 9.89 -16.32 9.27
N VAL A 191 10.29 -16.81 8.09
CA VAL A 191 9.44 -17.62 7.22
C VAL A 191 10.05 -19.01 7.06
N GLU A 192 9.30 -20.05 7.40
CA GLU A 192 9.57 -21.40 6.90
C GLU A 192 9.04 -21.46 5.47
N ALA A 193 9.89 -21.20 4.47
CA ALA A 193 9.49 -21.26 3.06
C ALA A 193 9.30 -22.70 2.54
N GLY A 194 9.11 -23.68 3.43
CA GLY A 194 8.91 -25.09 3.12
C GLY A 194 7.44 -25.45 3.06
N GLY A 195 7.01 -26.15 2.01
CA GLY A 195 5.69 -26.80 1.94
C GLY A 195 4.67 -26.17 1.00
N THR A 196 4.98 -25.06 0.31
CA THR A 196 4.08 -24.49 -0.69
C THR A 196 4.69 -24.54 -2.09
N SER A 197 3.93 -24.99 -3.09
CA SER A 197 4.31 -25.04 -4.50
C SER A 197 4.23 -23.67 -5.19
N ARG A 198 4.35 -22.57 -4.43
CA ARG A 198 4.10 -21.19 -4.90
C ARG A 198 5.07 -20.23 -4.21
N ALA A 199 5.62 -19.27 -4.94
CA ALA A 199 6.50 -18.25 -4.34
C ALA A 199 5.71 -17.28 -3.46
N HIS A 200 6.22 -16.98 -2.25
CA HIS A 200 5.56 -16.05 -1.31
C HIS A 200 6.50 -15.06 -0.60
N GLY A 201 7.81 -15.10 -0.86
CA GLY A 201 8.76 -14.18 -0.21
C GLY A 201 8.68 -14.28 1.31
N THR A 202 8.65 -13.14 1.99
CA THR A 202 8.45 -13.09 3.44
C THR A 202 6.98 -13.20 3.85
N TYR A 203 6.02 -13.24 2.92
CA TYR A 203 4.60 -13.28 3.27
C TYR A 203 4.15 -14.69 3.63
N PRO A 204 3.19 -14.86 4.57
CA PRO A 204 2.58 -16.16 4.86
C PRO A 204 1.77 -16.74 3.69
N THR A 205 1.27 -15.87 2.80
CA THR A 205 0.38 -16.27 1.71
C THR A 205 0.91 -15.76 0.36
N PRO A 206 0.98 -16.62 -0.68
CA PRO A 206 1.39 -16.20 -2.02
C PRO A 206 0.50 -15.10 -2.63
N ASN A 207 -0.75 -15.00 -2.19
CA ASN A 207 -1.67 -13.97 -2.69
C ASN A 207 -1.31 -12.56 -2.21
N HIS A 208 -0.93 -12.40 -0.93
CA HIS A 208 -0.52 -11.10 -0.40
C HIS A 208 0.83 -10.68 -0.98
N PHE A 209 1.74 -11.65 -1.16
CA PHE A 209 2.99 -11.46 -1.89
C PHE A 209 2.75 -10.97 -3.33
N GLY A 210 1.87 -11.64 -4.08
CA GLY A 210 1.51 -11.23 -5.43
C GLY A 210 0.96 -9.81 -5.49
N ALA A 211 0.14 -9.40 -4.51
CA ALA A 211 -0.38 -8.04 -4.42
C ALA A 211 0.72 -6.99 -4.19
N LEU A 212 1.76 -7.29 -3.39
CA LEU A 212 2.92 -6.40 -3.27
C LEU A 212 3.65 -6.29 -4.61
N LEU A 213 3.86 -7.41 -5.30
CA LEU A 213 4.55 -7.41 -6.60
C LEU A 213 3.78 -6.64 -7.67
N SER A 214 2.44 -6.73 -7.69
CA SER A 214 1.63 -5.93 -8.64
C SER A 214 1.82 -4.43 -8.40
N ILE A 215 1.84 -3.98 -7.15
CA ILE A 215 2.17 -2.59 -6.79
C ILE A 215 3.58 -2.22 -7.28
N ALA A 216 4.59 -3.05 -6.98
CA ALA A 216 5.98 -2.79 -7.35
C ALA A 216 6.17 -2.72 -8.88
N ILE A 217 5.51 -3.59 -9.65
CA ILE A 217 5.54 -3.59 -11.11
C ILE A 217 4.92 -2.30 -11.66
N SER A 218 3.72 -1.92 -11.18
CA SER A 218 3.05 -0.69 -11.61
C SER A 218 3.89 0.55 -11.31
N VAL A 219 4.50 0.63 -10.13
CA VAL A 219 5.41 1.72 -9.74
C VAL A 219 6.65 1.75 -10.62
N THR A 220 7.25 0.59 -10.89
CA THR A 220 8.44 0.47 -11.75
C THR A 220 8.16 0.96 -13.16
N LEU A 221 6.98 0.62 -13.71
CA LEU A 221 6.56 1.12 -15.02
C LEU A 221 6.37 2.64 -15.00
N GLY A 222 5.73 3.19 -13.97
CA GLY A 222 5.63 4.64 -13.79
C GLY A 222 6.99 5.33 -13.73
N LEU A 223 7.96 4.77 -13.01
CA LEU A 223 9.34 5.28 -12.96
C LEU A 223 10.01 5.23 -14.35
N LEU A 224 9.89 4.11 -15.06
CA LEU A 224 10.45 3.95 -16.40
C LEU A 224 9.89 5.01 -17.35
N LEU A 225 8.57 5.15 -17.43
CA LEU A 225 7.89 6.17 -18.25
C LEU A 225 8.37 7.58 -17.91
N SER A 226 8.57 7.89 -16.63
CA SER A 226 9.07 9.20 -16.18
C SER A 226 10.54 9.49 -16.53
N SER A 227 11.31 8.46 -16.91
CA SER A 227 12.77 8.52 -17.10
C SER A 227 13.23 8.29 -18.54
N MET A 228 12.30 8.25 -19.50
CA MET A 228 12.51 7.85 -20.90
C MET A 228 13.45 8.74 -21.75
N ASN A 229 14.17 9.69 -21.17
CA ASN A 229 15.09 10.59 -21.88
C ASN A 229 16.58 10.19 -21.82
N LEU A 230 16.96 8.98 -21.37
CA LEU A 230 18.37 8.66 -21.06
C LEU A 230 19.01 7.45 -21.77
N VAL A 231 18.35 6.76 -22.69
CA VAL A 231 19.02 5.66 -23.44
C VAL A 231 19.47 6.16 -24.81
N ARG A 232 20.71 6.64 -24.87
CA ARG A 232 21.42 6.97 -26.11
C ARG A 232 21.63 5.68 -26.92
N GLU A 233 21.32 5.75 -28.21
CA GLU A 233 21.23 4.64 -29.15
C GLU A 233 22.59 3.98 -29.45
N GLY A 234 22.66 2.66 -29.34
CA GLY A 234 23.72 1.84 -29.96
C GLY A 234 23.15 1.05 -31.13
N LYS A 235 23.61 1.32 -32.36
CA LYS A 235 23.26 0.54 -33.56
C LYS A 235 24.14 -0.71 -33.66
N GLY A 236 23.55 -1.89 -33.90
CA GLY A 236 24.26 -3.16 -34.14
C GLY A 236 23.79 -4.34 -33.27
N MET A 237 24.16 -5.58 -33.63
CA MET A 237 23.81 -6.81 -32.90
C MET A 237 24.21 -6.80 -31.42
N ARG A 238 25.35 -6.19 -31.08
CA ARG A 238 25.77 -5.99 -29.67
C ARG A 238 24.83 -5.04 -28.93
N GLY A 239 24.34 -3.99 -29.60
CA GLY A 239 23.33 -3.08 -29.04
C GLY A 239 21.98 -3.77 -28.82
N VAL A 240 21.62 -4.70 -29.71
CA VAL A 240 20.43 -5.56 -29.56
C VAL A 240 20.60 -6.52 -28.38
N LEU A 241 21.74 -7.21 -28.25
CA LEU A 241 22.02 -8.12 -27.14
C LEU A 241 22.05 -7.41 -25.78
N ILE A 242 22.75 -6.27 -25.67
CA ILE A 242 22.79 -5.46 -24.45
C ILE A 242 21.38 -4.94 -24.12
N ARG A 243 20.58 -4.59 -25.12
CA ARG A 243 19.18 -4.20 -24.93
C ARG A 243 18.34 -5.36 -24.40
N TRP A 244 18.42 -6.54 -25.00
CA TRP A 244 17.74 -7.75 -24.50
C TRP A 244 18.16 -8.10 -23.08
N LEU A 245 19.47 -8.11 -22.80
CA LEU A 245 20.00 -8.42 -21.48
C LEU A 245 19.58 -7.37 -20.45
N SER A 246 19.55 -6.08 -20.82
CA SER A 246 19.04 -5.01 -19.95
C SER A 246 17.54 -5.10 -19.69
N VAL A 247 16.77 -5.74 -20.57
CA VAL A 247 15.33 -6.00 -20.40
C VAL A 247 15.11 -7.23 -19.54
N VAL A 248 15.84 -8.33 -19.77
CA VAL A 248 15.70 -9.59 -19.03
C VAL A 248 16.27 -9.48 -17.61
N LEU A 249 17.38 -8.77 -17.42
CA LEU A 249 17.97 -8.46 -16.10
C LEU A 249 17.39 -7.18 -15.49
N SER A 250 16.35 -6.58 -16.08
CA SER A 250 15.72 -5.41 -15.46
C SER A 250 14.95 -5.81 -14.20
N PRO A 251 14.89 -4.94 -13.18
CA PRO A 251 14.12 -5.21 -11.97
C PRO A 251 12.67 -5.64 -12.23
N ARG A 252 12.02 -5.11 -13.27
CA ARG A 252 10.66 -5.52 -13.68
C ARG A 252 10.55 -6.99 -14.09
N ALA A 253 11.56 -7.56 -14.73
CA ALA A 253 11.51 -8.96 -15.17
C ALA A 253 11.53 -9.91 -13.98
N VAL A 254 12.38 -9.61 -12.98
CA VAL A 254 12.43 -10.34 -11.71
C VAL A 254 11.07 -10.28 -11.00
N LEU A 255 10.46 -9.09 -10.92
CA LEU A 255 9.13 -8.92 -10.32
C LEU A 255 8.05 -9.73 -11.06
N ILE A 256 8.05 -9.73 -12.40
CA ILE A 256 7.06 -10.46 -13.21
C ILE A 256 7.23 -11.97 -13.05
N VAL A 257 8.47 -12.48 -13.06
CA VAL A 257 8.76 -13.90 -12.83
C VAL A 257 8.29 -14.32 -11.44
N ALA A 258 8.63 -13.54 -10.40
CA ALA A 258 8.17 -13.83 -9.05
C ALA A 258 6.64 -13.78 -8.92
N LEU A 259 5.98 -12.83 -9.60
CA LEU A 259 4.51 -12.76 -9.63
C LEU A 259 3.93 -14.01 -10.29
N TYR A 260 4.55 -14.48 -11.38
CA TYR A 260 4.14 -15.71 -12.04
C TYR A 260 4.26 -16.92 -11.12
N LEU A 261 5.42 -17.09 -10.46
CA LEU A 261 5.65 -18.16 -9.50
C LEU A 261 4.74 -18.08 -8.27
N SER A 262 4.21 -16.90 -7.94
CA SER A 262 3.24 -16.77 -6.86
C SER A 262 1.89 -17.40 -7.20
N ASN A 263 1.60 -17.67 -8.48
CA ASN A 263 0.34 -18.23 -9.00
C ASN A 263 -0.93 -17.52 -8.44
N SER A 264 -0.84 -16.20 -8.22
CA SER A 264 -1.93 -15.41 -7.66
C SER A 264 -2.78 -14.75 -8.74
N ARG A 265 -3.92 -15.37 -9.05
CA ARG A 265 -4.90 -14.88 -10.05
C ARG A 265 -5.36 -13.45 -9.77
N GLY A 266 -5.70 -13.16 -8.51
CA GLY A 266 -6.12 -11.83 -8.09
C GLY A 266 -5.03 -10.77 -8.27
N ALA A 267 -3.78 -11.11 -8.00
CA ALA A 267 -2.65 -10.21 -8.21
C ALA A 267 -2.43 -9.91 -9.70
N SER A 268 -2.43 -10.95 -10.56
CA SER A 268 -2.32 -10.78 -12.01
C SER A 268 -3.45 -9.94 -12.60
N LEU A 269 -4.69 -10.15 -12.14
CA LEU A 269 -5.84 -9.36 -12.56
C LEU A 269 -5.76 -7.90 -12.07
N SER A 270 -5.31 -7.68 -10.82
CA SER A 270 -5.08 -6.33 -10.29
C SER A 270 -4.02 -5.57 -11.08
N LEU A 271 -2.95 -6.26 -11.50
CA LEU A 271 -1.92 -5.68 -12.35
C LEU A 271 -2.52 -5.29 -13.71
N PHE A 272 -3.29 -6.17 -14.35
CA PHE A 272 -3.97 -5.87 -15.61
C PHE A 272 -4.82 -4.59 -15.52
N PHE A 273 -5.69 -4.47 -14.51
CA PHE A 273 -6.50 -3.28 -14.30
C PHE A 273 -5.67 -2.03 -13.96
N SER A 274 -4.61 -2.18 -13.16
CA SER A 274 -3.70 -1.08 -12.84
C SER A 274 -3.02 -0.53 -14.10
N LEU A 275 -2.54 -1.41 -14.97
CA LEU A 275 -1.95 -1.03 -16.26
C LEU A 275 -2.99 -0.34 -17.15
N LEU A 276 -4.20 -0.89 -17.25
CA LEU A 276 -5.28 -0.28 -18.02
C LEU A 276 -5.57 1.16 -17.55
N LEU A 277 -5.61 1.41 -16.24
CA LEU A 277 -5.83 2.75 -15.68
C LEU A 277 -4.66 3.70 -15.96
N VAL A 278 -3.42 3.25 -15.76
CA VAL A 278 -2.22 4.05 -16.07
C VAL A 278 -2.21 4.45 -17.55
N ILE A 279 -2.59 3.52 -18.43
CA ILE A 279 -2.70 3.73 -19.87
C ILE A 279 -3.79 4.73 -20.21
N ALA A 280 -5.01 4.51 -19.71
CA ALA A 280 -6.14 5.38 -19.97
C ALA A 280 -5.85 6.82 -19.52
N PHE A 281 -5.21 6.97 -18.34
CA PHE A 281 -4.79 8.26 -17.83
C PHE A 281 -3.67 8.89 -18.67
N GLY A 282 -2.67 8.10 -19.09
CA GLY A 282 -1.60 8.55 -19.97
C GLY A 282 -2.12 9.08 -21.30
N ILE A 283 -3.02 8.34 -21.95
CA ILE A 283 -3.70 8.74 -23.19
C ILE A 283 -4.52 10.01 -22.97
N TYR A 284 -5.32 10.06 -21.90
CA TYR A 284 -6.13 11.25 -21.57
C TYR A 284 -5.27 12.50 -21.40
N ARG A 285 -4.06 12.37 -20.85
CA ARG A 285 -3.18 13.50 -20.57
C ARG A 285 -2.28 13.92 -21.74
N HIS A 286 -1.81 12.96 -22.55
CA HIS A 286 -0.75 13.16 -23.54
C HIS A 286 -1.12 12.77 -24.98
N GLY A 287 -2.30 12.20 -25.21
CA GLY A 287 -2.75 11.76 -26.53
C GLY A 287 -2.13 10.42 -26.97
N TRP A 288 -2.70 9.82 -28.02
CA TRP A 288 -2.39 8.47 -28.50
C TRP A 288 -1.05 8.33 -29.26
N GLN A 289 -0.29 9.42 -29.40
CA GLN A 289 0.88 9.50 -30.27
C GLN A 289 2.22 9.17 -29.59
N SER A 290 2.23 8.80 -28.31
CA SER A 290 3.48 8.42 -27.65
C SER A 290 3.90 7.00 -28.05
N ARG A 291 5.21 6.76 -28.22
CA ARG A 291 5.77 5.41 -28.44
C ARG A 291 5.40 4.41 -27.33
N GLU A 292 4.98 4.92 -26.18
CA GLU A 292 4.48 4.14 -25.05
C GLU A 292 3.15 3.47 -25.40
N ALA A 293 2.32 4.08 -26.26
CA ALA A 293 1.07 3.52 -26.77
C ALA A 293 1.28 2.22 -27.58
N ALA A 294 2.46 2.05 -28.17
CA ALA A 294 2.79 0.89 -29.01
C ALA A 294 3.21 -0.36 -28.20
N MET A 295 3.75 -0.20 -26.98
CA MET A 295 4.11 -1.34 -26.11
C MET A 295 2.91 -1.86 -25.29
N LEU A 296 1.77 -1.16 -25.34
CA LEU A 296 0.57 -1.41 -24.52
C LEU A 296 -0.15 -2.72 -24.80
N PRO A 297 -0.38 -3.12 -26.06
CA PRO A 297 -1.12 -4.34 -26.34
C PRO A 297 -0.34 -5.56 -25.84
N VAL A 298 0.99 -5.53 -25.93
CA VAL A 298 1.86 -6.63 -25.50
C VAL A 298 1.85 -6.79 -23.99
N ALA A 299 1.96 -5.70 -23.22
CA ALA A 299 1.91 -5.77 -21.76
C ALA A 299 0.52 -6.19 -21.23
N LEU A 300 -0.55 -5.72 -21.88
CA LEU A 300 -1.93 -6.12 -21.56
C LEU A 300 -2.19 -7.58 -21.93
N LEU A 301 -1.73 -8.05 -23.09
CA LEU A 301 -1.87 -9.44 -23.52
C LEU A 301 -1.05 -10.40 -22.65
N LEU A 302 0.17 -10.01 -22.23
CA LEU A 302 0.98 -10.82 -21.33
C LEU A 302 0.38 -10.93 -19.93
N SER A 303 -0.16 -9.84 -19.38
CA SER A 303 -0.81 -9.86 -18.06
C SER A 303 -2.16 -10.59 -18.08
N LEU A 304 -2.96 -10.40 -19.14
CA LEU A 304 -4.21 -11.14 -19.35
C LEU A 304 -3.95 -12.63 -19.61
N GLY A 305 -2.96 -12.95 -20.44
CA GLY A 305 -2.54 -14.33 -20.72
C GLY A 305 -2.04 -15.03 -19.45
N ALA A 306 -1.24 -14.36 -18.62
CA ALA A 306 -0.82 -14.90 -17.33
C ALA A 306 -2.00 -15.13 -16.38
N ALA A 307 -2.96 -14.20 -16.33
CA ALA A 307 -4.16 -14.34 -15.49
C ALA A 307 -5.07 -15.50 -15.94
N LEU A 308 -5.23 -15.70 -17.25
CA LEU A 308 -6.06 -16.76 -17.82
C LEU A 308 -5.38 -18.14 -17.76
N PHE A 309 -4.08 -18.23 -18.04
CA PHE A 309 -3.33 -19.49 -18.05
C PHE A 309 -3.21 -20.10 -16.65
N MET A 310 -3.07 -19.27 -15.62
CA MET A 310 -3.13 -19.70 -14.21
C MET A 310 -4.51 -20.20 -13.76
N GLY A 311 -5.55 -20.01 -14.58
CA GLY A 311 -6.91 -20.47 -14.35
C GLY A 311 -7.19 -21.90 -14.86
N ALA A 312 -6.35 -22.41 -15.76
CA ALA A 312 -6.58 -23.65 -16.49
C ALA A 312 -5.89 -24.89 -15.91
N GLY A 313 -5.21 -24.76 -14.77
CA GLY A 313 -4.51 -25.83 -14.05
C GLY A 313 -4.87 -25.89 -12.58
#